data_AF-A0A447GGC1-F1
#
_entry.id   AF-A0A447GGC1-F1
#
_cell.length_a   1.000
_cell.length_b   1.000
_cell.length_c   1.000
_cell.angle_alpha   90.00
_cell.angle_beta   90.00
_cell.angle_gamma   90.00
#
_symmetry.space_group_name_H-M   'P 1'
#
loop_
_entity.id
_entity.type
_entity.pdbx_description
1 polymer ?
#
loop_
_entity_poly.entity_id
_entity_poly.type
_entity_poly.pdbx_seq_one_letter_code
_entity_poly.pdbx_strand_id
1 'polypeptide(L)'
;MDDDCLTVSAYLAERRRTDDGFLADLLLGLFQQRQIASSIVLRGAGGFGTGRHLRTDRSLTLSEDPPVVVIGVDTRQKIEALLDPVLALQQRGLLTIERARMLRGDISPLEMSSAPGEAVKLTIYVGRKERVYGVPAHVAICDLMYRRQLAGASVFLGVDGTRHGQRQRANFFARNTDVPMMIIAVGSGEVISRVLPELGGLLRNPLITLERVRVCKRDGELLERPHALPASDEHGLPLWQRLMLYTSDSARYDGVPIHRAVIRRLYQRKKSDGATVLRGIWGFHGDHQPHGDKLLSLSRHVPVVTIVIDTPDIIAESFDVVDELTGDYGLVTSEMVPALVSDDGVQSGGRPNLARYEY
;
A
#
# COMPACT_ATOMS: atom_id res chain seq x y z
N MET A 1 19.26 -8.47 9.75
CA MET A 1 18.71 -9.63 9.01
C MET A 1 18.03 -9.12 7.77
N ASP A 2 18.23 -9.81 6.65
CA ASP A 2 17.71 -9.48 5.33
C ASP A 2 17.13 -10.77 4.75
N ASP A 3 15.81 -10.88 4.83
CA ASP A 3 15.08 -12.11 4.53
C ASP A 3 14.18 -11.91 3.31
N ASP A 4 14.04 -12.94 2.47
CA ASP A 4 12.98 -12.98 1.46
C ASP A 4 11.61 -13.06 2.17
N CYS A 5 10.71 -12.14 1.83
CA CYS A 5 9.41 -12.04 2.45
C CYS A 5 8.29 -11.91 1.43
N LEU A 6 7.08 -12.17 1.91
CA LEU A 6 5.87 -11.92 1.15
C LEU A 6 5.02 -10.89 1.88
N THR A 7 4.39 -10.01 1.12
CA THR A 7 3.31 -9.15 1.57
C THR A 7 2.01 -9.71 1.01
N VAL A 8 1.05 -10.00 1.88
CA VAL A 8 -0.31 -10.37 1.50
C VAL A 8 -1.23 -9.19 1.77
N SER A 9 -1.95 -8.73 0.75
CA SER A 9 -2.90 -7.61 0.87
C SER A 9 -4.29 -8.05 0.42
N ALA A 10 -5.27 -7.95 1.31
CA ALA A 10 -6.67 -8.22 1.03
C ALA A 10 -7.46 -6.91 0.98
N TYR A 11 -8.09 -6.62 -0.17
CA TYR A 11 -8.97 -5.48 -0.40
C TYR A 11 -10.41 -5.96 -0.28
N LEU A 12 -11.12 -5.45 0.71
CA LEU A 12 -12.46 -5.92 1.07
C LEU A 12 -13.36 -4.76 1.49
N ALA A 13 -14.66 -5.02 1.52
CA ALA A 13 -15.64 -4.12 2.12
C ALA A 13 -15.55 -4.17 3.65
N GLU A 14 -15.56 -3.03 4.35
CA GLU A 14 -15.48 -2.98 5.82
C GLU A 14 -16.51 -3.88 6.52
N ARG A 15 -17.75 -3.89 6.03
CA ARG A 15 -18.86 -4.67 6.60
C ARG A 15 -18.91 -6.11 6.09
N ARG A 16 -17.91 -6.56 5.34
CA ARG A 16 -17.85 -7.94 4.84
C ARG A 16 -17.74 -8.89 6.02
N ARG A 17 -18.71 -9.81 6.12
CA ARG A 17 -18.77 -10.84 7.15
C ARG A 17 -18.90 -12.24 6.55
N THR A 18 -18.45 -13.22 7.32
CA THR A 18 -18.79 -14.64 7.21
C THR A 18 -19.73 -15.00 8.36
N ASP A 19 -20.10 -16.27 8.50
CA ASP A 19 -20.86 -16.76 9.65
C ASP A 19 -20.06 -16.60 10.98
N ASP A 20 -18.73 -16.58 10.88
CA ASP A 20 -17.81 -16.49 12.02
C ASP A 20 -17.45 -15.06 12.44
N GLY A 21 -17.86 -14.03 11.68
CA GLY A 21 -17.62 -12.63 12.02
C GLY A 21 -17.15 -11.75 10.84
N PHE A 22 -16.58 -10.58 11.15
CA PHE A 22 -16.04 -9.68 10.12
C PHE A 22 -14.76 -10.27 9.50
N LEU A 23 -14.65 -10.22 8.18
CA LEU A 23 -13.54 -10.85 7.46
C LEU A 23 -12.18 -10.25 7.87
N ALA A 24 -12.11 -8.93 8.08
CA ALA A 24 -10.89 -8.28 8.56
C ALA A 24 -10.46 -8.79 9.96
N ASP A 25 -11.41 -9.02 10.86
CA ASP A 25 -11.13 -9.54 12.20
C ASP A 25 -10.63 -10.99 12.16
N LEU A 26 -11.20 -11.81 11.27
CA LEU A 26 -10.79 -13.20 11.07
C LEU A 26 -9.37 -13.29 10.49
N LEU A 27 -9.06 -12.48 9.48
CA LEU A 27 -7.71 -12.37 8.91
C LEU A 27 -6.69 -11.96 9.98
N LEU A 28 -7.01 -10.95 10.80
CA LEU A 28 -6.16 -10.54 11.92
C LEU A 28 -6.00 -11.64 12.98
N GLY A 29 -7.05 -12.43 13.22
CA GLY A 29 -6.99 -13.60 14.08
C GLY A 29 -5.97 -14.63 13.57
N LEU A 30 -6.01 -14.97 12.28
CA LEU A 30 -5.04 -15.88 11.65
C LEU A 30 -3.61 -15.33 11.75
N PHE A 31 -3.45 -14.04 11.46
CA PHE A 31 -2.16 -13.34 11.54
C PHE A 31 -1.57 -13.35 12.95
N GLN A 32 -2.40 -13.11 13.96
CA GLN A 32 -2.01 -13.22 15.36
C GLN A 32 -1.64 -14.65 15.75
N GLN A 33 -2.46 -15.64 15.36
CA GLN A 33 -2.21 -17.06 15.66
C GLN A 33 -0.89 -17.57 15.06
N ARG A 34 -0.50 -17.06 13.88
CA ARG A 34 0.78 -17.37 13.24
C ARG A 34 1.92 -16.42 13.61
N GLN A 35 1.65 -15.47 14.51
CA GLN A 35 2.61 -14.46 14.97
C GLN A 35 3.37 -13.83 13.80
N ILE A 36 2.63 -13.34 12.81
CA ILE A 36 3.27 -12.67 11.68
C ILE A 36 4.00 -11.40 12.15
N ALA A 37 5.07 -11.05 11.46
CA ALA A 37 5.94 -9.95 11.85
C ALA A 37 5.18 -8.63 11.99
N SER A 38 4.35 -8.30 11.01
CA SER A 38 3.37 -7.23 11.15
C SER A 38 2.13 -7.45 10.28
N SER A 39 1.01 -6.92 10.75
CA SER A 39 -0.14 -6.60 9.92
C SER A 39 -0.71 -5.25 10.26
N ILE A 40 -1.47 -4.69 9.33
CA ILE A 40 -2.19 -3.45 9.51
C ILE A 40 -3.51 -3.52 8.76
N VAL A 41 -4.55 -2.93 9.36
CA VAL A 41 -5.83 -2.70 8.71
C VAL A 41 -5.96 -1.22 8.41
N LEU A 42 -6.08 -0.88 7.13
CA LEU A 42 -6.25 0.48 6.65
C LEU A 42 -7.68 0.67 6.17
N ARG A 43 -8.34 1.73 6.65
CA ARG A 43 -9.65 2.14 6.16
C ARG A 43 -9.46 3.09 4.98
N GLY A 44 -10.12 2.79 3.86
CA GLY A 44 -10.10 3.63 2.67
C GLY A 44 -11.06 4.82 2.74
N ALA A 45 -10.79 5.82 1.91
CA ALA A 45 -11.60 7.03 1.74
C ALA A 45 -12.54 6.95 0.52
N GLY A 46 -12.46 5.88 -0.26
CA GLY A 46 -13.30 5.66 -1.42
C GLY A 46 -12.74 4.57 -2.33
N GLY A 47 -13.50 4.22 -3.36
CA GLY A 47 -13.11 3.19 -4.32
C GLY A 47 -14.29 2.45 -4.92
N PHE A 48 -14.00 1.49 -5.78
CA PHE A 48 -14.94 0.50 -6.26
C PHE A 48 -14.20 -0.82 -6.46
N GLY A 49 -14.93 -1.93 -6.41
CA GLY A 49 -14.41 -3.27 -6.75
C GLY A 49 -15.28 -3.92 -7.82
N THR A 50 -15.14 -5.24 -7.99
CA THR A 50 -15.83 -6.06 -9.02
C THR A 50 -17.35 -5.91 -9.00
N GLY A 51 -17.96 -5.69 -7.82
CA GLY A 51 -19.39 -5.37 -7.67
C GLY A 51 -19.79 -3.97 -8.18
N ARG A 52 -18.85 -3.15 -8.65
CA ARG A 52 -19.02 -1.82 -9.24
C ARG A 52 -19.86 -0.85 -8.39
N HIS A 53 -19.79 -0.99 -7.07
CA HIS A 53 -20.34 -0.02 -6.14
C HIS A 53 -19.32 1.07 -5.85
N LEU A 54 -19.59 2.28 -6.35
CA LEU A 54 -18.78 3.45 -6.06
C LEU A 54 -18.98 3.87 -4.60
N ARG A 55 -17.90 3.84 -3.82
CA ARG A 55 -17.81 4.28 -2.43
C ARG A 55 -17.00 5.58 -2.43
N THR A 56 -17.50 6.63 -1.78
CA THR A 56 -16.83 7.94 -1.71
C THR A 56 -17.01 8.52 -0.33
N ASP A 57 -16.02 9.21 0.22
CA ASP A 57 -16.09 9.99 1.47
C ASP A 57 -17.04 11.21 1.44
N ARG A 58 -18.02 11.26 0.52
CA ARG A 58 -18.94 12.39 0.36
C ARG A 58 -20.12 12.35 1.33
N SER A 59 -20.52 11.18 1.84
CA SER A 59 -21.72 11.05 2.65
C SER A 59 -21.37 10.58 4.06
N LEU A 60 -21.57 11.43 5.06
CA LEU A 60 -21.50 11.05 6.48
C LEU A 60 -22.65 10.13 6.92
N THR A 61 -23.27 9.39 5.99
CA THR A 61 -24.37 8.49 6.32
C THR A 61 -23.82 7.18 6.86
N LEU A 62 -24.48 6.65 7.89
CA LEU A 62 -24.24 5.31 8.47
C LEU A 62 -24.44 4.15 7.46
N SER A 63 -24.69 4.44 6.19
CA SER A 63 -24.86 3.48 5.10
C SER A 63 -23.59 3.28 4.26
N GLU A 64 -22.54 4.09 4.46
CA GLU A 64 -21.28 3.88 3.77
C GLU A 64 -20.57 2.63 4.34
N ASP A 65 -20.19 1.75 3.43
CA ASP A 65 -19.33 0.61 3.65
C ASP A 65 -18.02 0.97 2.96
N PRO A 66 -17.03 1.58 3.63
CA PRO A 66 -15.78 1.96 2.98
C PRO A 66 -14.95 0.72 2.60
N PRO A 67 -14.05 0.81 1.61
CA PRO A 67 -13.08 -0.25 1.40
C PRO A 67 -12.10 -0.31 2.58
N VAL A 68 -11.63 -1.50 2.90
CA VAL A 68 -10.60 -1.78 3.90
C VAL A 68 -9.53 -2.62 3.23
N VAL A 69 -8.27 -2.30 3.54
CA VAL A 69 -7.11 -3.07 3.10
C VAL A 69 -6.46 -3.70 4.31
N VAL A 70 -6.43 -5.03 4.36
CA VAL A 70 -5.76 -5.81 5.39
C VAL A 70 -4.44 -6.29 4.83
N ILE A 71 -3.34 -5.85 5.41
CA ILE A 71 -1.98 -6.15 4.93
C ILE A 71 -1.27 -6.97 6.00
N GLY A 72 -0.65 -8.07 5.61
CA GLY A 72 0.20 -8.89 6.46
C GLY A 72 1.55 -9.12 5.80
N VAL A 73 2.63 -9.06 6.58
CA VAL A 73 3.99 -9.26 6.08
C VAL A 73 4.77 -10.16 7.04
N ASP A 74 5.43 -11.18 6.48
CA ASP A 74 6.43 -12.00 7.18
C ASP A 74 7.29 -12.76 6.14
N THR A 75 8.22 -13.57 6.62
CA THR A 75 9.02 -14.47 5.77
C THR A 75 8.13 -15.28 4.83
N ARG A 76 8.67 -15.59 3.64
CA ARG A 76 7.97 -16.40 2.63
C ARG A 76 7.30 -17.63 3.24
N GLN A 77 8.05 -18.39 4.04
CA GLN A 77 7.57 -19.63 4.67
C GLN A 77 6.31 -19.41 5.51
N LYS A 78 6.26 -18.36 6.32
CA LYS A 78 5.11 -18.08 7.19
C LYS A 78 3.89 -17.62 6.42
N ILE A 79 4.08 -16.80 5.39
CA ILE A 79 2.99 -16.32 4.55
C ILE A 79 2.44 -17.45 3.68
N GLU A 80 3.29 -18.29 3.10
CA GLU A 80 2.87 -19.48 2.33
C GLU A 80 2.06 -20.45 3.20
N ALA A 81 2.42 -20.62 4.48
CA ALA A 81 1.66 -21.42 5.44
C ALA A 81 0.30 -20.80 5.85
N LEU A 82 0.06 -19.52 5.52
CA LEU A 82 -1.18 -18.80 5.77
C LEU A 82 -2.11 -18.74 4.56
N LEU A 83 -1.64 -19.10 3.36
CA LEU A 83 -2.43 -18.94 2.14
C LEU A 83 -3.71 -19.77 2.16
N ASP A 84 -3.66 -21.08 2.45
CA ASP A 84 -4.89 -21.89 2.45
C ASP A 84 -5.92 -21.38 3.47
N PRO A 85 -5.56 -21.10 4.74
CA PRO A 85 -6.50 -20.49 5.67
C PRO A 85 -7.06 -19.14 5.22
N VAL A 86 -6.24 -18.28 4.63
CA VAL A 86 -6.68 -16.95 4.13
C VAL A 86 -7.66 -17.12 2.97
N LEU A 87 -7.35 -17.99 2.01
CA LEU A 87 -8.20 -18.26 0.85
C LEU A 87 -9.51 -18.92 1.26
N ALA A 88 -9.51 -19.79 2.27
CA ALA A 88 -10.71 -20.41 2.80
C ALA A 88 -11.67 -19.39 3.45
N LEU A 89 -11.15 -18.31 4.04
CA LEU A 89 -11.97 -17.23 4.59
C LEU A 89 -12.57 -16.32 3.51
N GLN A 90 -11.93 -16.23 2.35
CA GLN A 90 -12.33 -15.28 1.32
C GLN A 90 -13.53 -15.79 0.52
N GLN A 91 -14.67 -15.13 0.73
CA GLN A 91 -15.91 -15.39 0.02
C GLN A 91 -16.23 -14.31 -1.02
N ARG A 92 -15.74 -13.07 -0.83
CA ARG A 92 -15.72 -11.99 -1.85
C ARG A 92 -14.61 -10.95 -1.62
N GLY A 93 -13.76 -10.64 -2.60
CA GLY A 93 -12.75 -9.56 -2.53
C GLY A 93 -11.55 -9.74 -3.48
N LEU A 94 -10.51 -8.93 -3.28
CA LEU A 94 -9.25 -9.04 -4.00
C LEU A 94 -8.12 -9.39 -3.03
N LEU A 95 -7.37 -10.45 -3.29
CA LEU A 95 -6.14 -10.79 -2.58
C LEU A 95 -4.95 -10.65 -3.52
N THR A 96 -3.89 -10.04 -3.03
CA THR A 96 -2.62 -9.95 -3.74
C THR A 96 -1.51 -10.51 -2.87
N ILE A 97 -0.53 -11.14 -3.52
CA ILE A 97 0.69 -11.60 -2.86
C ILE A 97 1.85 -11.00 -3.63
N GLU A 98 2.74 -10.32 -2.89
CA GLU A 98 3.84 -9.54 -3.44
C GLU A 98 5.16 -10.03 -2.84
N ARG A 99 6.23 -10.03 -3.65
CA ARG A 99 7.58 -10.34 -3.16
C ARG A 99 8.24 -9.06 -2.64
N ALA A 100 8.95 -9.18 -1.53
CA ALA A 100 9.71 -8.09 -0.96
C ALA A 100 10.94 -8.63 -0.22
N ARG A 101 11.90 -7.76 0.08
CA ARG A 101 12.97 -8.05 1.04
C ARG A 101 12.64 -7.43 2.38
N MET A 102 12.80 -8.18 3.46
CA MET A 102 12.52 -7.71 4.80
C MET A 102 13.79 -7.45 5.59
N LEU A 103 13.93 -6.25 6.12
CA LEU A 103 15.05 -5.84 6.95
C LEU A 103 14.62 -5.72 8.41
N ARG A 104 15.39 -6.35 9.30
CA ARG A 104 15.20 -6.31 10.76
C ARG A 104 16.53 -6.24 11.51
N GLY A 105 16.51 -5.64 12.70
CA GLY A 105 17.70 -5.52 13.55
C GLY A 105 18.70 -4.53 12.97
N ASP A 106 19.99 -4.89 12.93
CA ASP A 106 21.02 -4.05 12.33
C ASP A 106 20.84 -3.98 10.80
N ILE A 107 20.64 -2.76 10.31
CA ILE A 107 20.41 -2.48 8.90
C ILE A 107 21.68 -1.91 8.29
N SER A 108 22.25 -2.64 7.34
CA SER A 108 23.41 -2.21 6.55
C SER A 108 22.97 -1.63 5.21
N PRO A 109 23.83 -0.86 4.51
CA PRO A 109 23.58 -0.49 3.12
C PRO A 109 23.38 -1.74 2.27
N LEU A 110 22.52 -1.63 1.25
CA LEU A 110 22.27 -2.70 0.29
C LEU A 110 22.63 -2.22 -1.11
N GLU A 111 23.30 -3.05 -1.89
CA GLU A 111 23.44 -2.79 -3.32
C GLU A 111 22.09 -2.97 -4.00
N MET A 112 21.72 -1.99 -4.83
CA MET A 112 20.43 -1.92 -5.52
C MET A 112 20.67 -1.50 -6.96
N SER A 113 19.83 -1.98 -7.87
CA SER A 113 19.87 -1.56 -9.27
C SER A 113 19.69 -0.04 -9.39
N SER A 114 20.46 0.57 -10.28
CA SER A 114 20.43 2.00 -10.59
C SER A 114 19.91 2.26 -12.00
N ALA A 115 19.13 1.33 -12.58
CA ALA A 115 18.56 1.51 -13.91
C ALA A 115 17.63 2.75 -13.94
N PRO A 116 17.64 3.55 -15.03
CA PRO A 116 16.76 4.71 -15.16
C PRO A 116 15.28 4.34 -15.01
N GLY A 117 14.52 5.17 -14.28
CA GLY A 117 13.10 4.93 -14.00
C GLY A 117 12.82 3.88 -12.92
N GLU A 118 13.80 3.05 -12.57
CA GLU A 118 13.69 2.10 -11.46
C GLU A 118 13.91 2.80 -10.11
N ALA A 119 13.08 2.42 -9.17
CA ALA A 119 13.08 2.92 -7.81
C ALA A 119 12.77 1.79 -6.84
N VAL A 120 12.91 2.11 -5.56
CA VAL A 120 12.58 1.22 -4.46
C VAL A 120 11.48 1.85 -3.64
N LYS A 121 10.42 1.09 -3.45
CA LYS A 121 9.37 1.39 -2.48
C LYS A 121 9.76 0.76 -1.16
N LEU A 122 9.92 1.62 -0.17
CA LEU A 122 10.27 1.30 1.20
C LEU A 122 8.99 1.33 2.04
N THR A 123 8.65 0.23 2.71
CA THR A 123 7.54 0.22 3.67
C THR A 123 8.08 0.03 5.08
N ILE A 124 7.84 0.99 5.98
CA ILE A 124 8.32 0.96 7.37
C ILE A 124 7.12 0.80 8.30
N TYR A 125 7.22 -0.16 9.22
CA TYR A 125 6.17 -0.46 10.20
C TYR A 125 6.60 0.03 11.59
N VAL A 126 5.86 0.99 12.15
CA VAL A 126 6.11 1.56 13.49
C VAL A 126 4.86 1.55 14.35
N GLY A 127 5.01 1.69 15.68
CA GLY A 127 3.88 1.90 16.58
C GLY A 127 3.41 3.36 16.57
N ARG A 128 2.10 3.61 16.75
CA ARG A 128 1.55 4.97 16.92
C ARG A 128 2.24 5.79 18.01
N LYS A 129 2.71 5.15 19.07
CA LYS A 129 3.37 5.77 20.23
C LYS A 129 4.88 5.70 20.16
N GLU A 130 5.43 5.10 19.11
CA GLU A 130 6.87 5.03 18.91
C GLU A 130 7.45 6.44 18.71
N ARG A 131 8.54 6.73 19.40
CA ARG A 131 9.21 8.03 19.38
C ARG A 131 10.69 7.86 19.13
N VAL A 132 11.24 8.81 18.39
CA VAL A 132 12.67 8.93 18.08
C VAL A 132 13.11 10.30 18.59
N TYR A 133 14.04 10.32 19.55
CA TYR A 133 14.49 11.54 20.23
C TYR A 133 13.34 12.46 20.72
N GLY A 134 12.26 11.86 21.25
CA GLY A 134 11.09 12.59 21.75
C GLY A 134 10.07 13.01 20.68
N VAL A 135 10.38 12.90 19.39
CA VAL A 135 9.49 13.19 18.26
C VAL A 135 8.74 11.92 17.84
N PRO A 136 7.46 11.97 17.40
CA PRO A 136 6.79 10.80 16.84
C PRO A 136 7.60 10.18 15.70
N ALA A 137 7.78 8.85 15.72
CA ALA A 137 8.68 8.17 14.79
C ALA A 137 8.34 8.43 13.32
N HIS A 138 7.05 8.43 12.95
CA HIS A 138 6.62 8.69 11.58
C HIS A 138 6.95 10.10 11.09
N VAL A 139 6.95 11.11 11.98
CA VAL A 139 7.35 12.47 11.63
C VAL A 139 8.86 12.53 11.38
N ALA A 140 9.65 11.96 12.30
CA ALA A 140 11.11 11.94 12.18
C ALA A 140 11.58 11.16 10.93
N ILE A 141 10.92 10.05 10.63
CA ILE A 141 11.18 9.24 9.42
C ILE A 141 10.86 10.06 8.16
N CYS A 142 9.68 10.68 8.07
CA CYS A 142 9.34 11.51 6.91
C CYS A 142 10.28 12.70 6.75
N ASP A 143 10.70 13.33 7.85
CA ASP A 143 11.71 14.40 7.82
C ASP A 143 13.06 13.91 7.29
N LEU A 144 13.54 12.75 7.74
CA LEU A 144 14.73 12.11 7.19
C LEU A 144 14.57 11.86 5.69
N MET A 145 13.46 11.27 5.26
CA MET A 145 13.21 10.97 3.84
C MET A 145 13.22 12.24 2.99
N TYR A 146 12.59 13.31 3.48
CA TYR A 146 12.54 14.60 2.80
C TYR A 146 13.93 15.23 2.69
N ARG A 147 14.70 15.28 3.79
CA ARG A 147 16.08 15.81 3.78
C ARG A 147 17.02 15.01 2.89
N ARG A 148 16.71 13.75 2.62
CA ARG A 148 17.44 12.85 1.72
C ARG A 148 16.90 12.85 0.29
N GLN A 149 15.92 13.71 0.00
CA GLN A 149 15.36 13.95 -1.33
C GLN A 149 14.76 12.67 -1.96
N LEU A 150 14.08 11.85 -1.16
CA LEU A 150 13.22 10.81 -1.70
C LEU A 150 12.07 11.44 -2.50
N ALA A 151 11.52 10.69 -3.45
CA ALA A 151 10.45 11.19 -4.33
C ALA A 151 9.14 11.49 -3.57
N GLY A 152 8.91 10.79 -2.46
CA GLY A 152 7.78 11.03 -1.57
C GLY A 152 7.70 10.03 -0.42
N ALA A 153 6.90 10.36 0.59
CA ALA A 153 6.54 9.45 1.66
C ALA A 153 5.11 9.69 2.17
N SER A 154 4.37 8.62 2.42
CA SER A 154 2.99 8.65 2.91
C SER A 154 2.83 7.79 4.15
N VAL A 155 2.27 8.37 5.21
CA VAL A 155 2.03 7.71 6.49
C VAL A 155 0.56 7.36 6.65
N PHE A 156 0.30 6.08 6.93
CA PHE A 156 -1.02 5.54 7.19
C PHE A 156 -1.15 5.07 8.63
N LEU A 157 -2.28 5.40 9.24
CA LEU A 157 -2.63 4.97 10.58
C LEU A 157 -3.58 3.76 10.51
N GLY A 158 -3.17 2.64 11.10
CA GLY A 158 -4.01 1.45 11.19
C GLY A 158 -5.16 1.63 12.17
N VAL A 159 -6.28 0.95 11.91
CA VAL A 159 -7.39 0.83 12.87
C VAL A 159 -7.22 -0.37 13.81
N ASP A 160 -6.47 -1.39 13.35
CA ASP A 160 -6.06 -2.60 14.06
C ASP A 160 -4.85 -3.19 13.31
N GLY A 161 -4.19 -4.20 13.87
CA GLY A 161 -3.07 -4.88 13.25
C GLY A 161 -2.13 -5.56 14.24
N THR A 162 -1.13 -6.25 13.73
CA THR A 162 -0.09 -6.94 14.50
C THR A 162 1.23 -6.18 14.39
N ARG A 163 1.96 -6.06 15.49
CA ARG A 163 3.35 -5.56 15.51
C ARG A 163 4.19 -6.51 16.35
N HIS A 164 5.29 -6.98 15.77
CA HIS A 164 6.20 -7.94 16.41
C HIS A 164 5.46 -9.19 16.93
N GLY A 165 4.53 -9.71 16.13
CA GLY A 165 3.72 -10.89 16.48
C GLY A 165 2.58 -10.67 17.49
N GLN A 166 2.38 -9.44 17.99
CA GLN A 166 1.31 -9.11 18.93
C GLN A 166 0.24 -8.20 18.31
N ARG A 167 -1.04 -8.60 18.39
CA ARG A 167 -2.17 -7.80 17.90
C ARG A 167 -2.42 -6.58 18.79
N GLN A 168 -2.62 -5.43 18.18
CA GLN A 168 -2.84 -4.13 18.78
C GLN A 168 -4.19 -3.57 18.29
N ARG A 169 -5.26 -3.73 19.07
CA ARG A 169 -6.63 -3.33 18.68
C ARG A 169 -7.11 -2.08 19.40
N ALA A 170 -7.61 -1.10 18.64
CA ALA A 170 -8.35 0.04 19.19
C ALA A 170 -9.73 -0.35 19.77
N ASN A 171 -9.78 -0.95 20.96
CA ASN A 171 -11.05 -1.13 21.68
C ASN A 171 -11.52 0.20 22.30
N PHE A 172 -12.83 0.48 22.26
CA PHE A 172 -13.45 1.71 22.81
C PHE A 172 -13.11 2.01 24.29
N PHE A 173 -12.73 0.99 25.07
CA PHE A 173 -12.32 1.09 26.48
C PHE A 173 -10.83 0.84 26.74
N ALA A 174 -10.03 0.50 25.71
CA ALA A 174 -8.60 0.29 25.87
C ALA A 174 -7.87 1.63 25.90
N ARG A 175 -7.35 2.00 27.08
CA ARG A 175 -6.68 3.29 27.33
C ARG A 175 -5.37 3.50 26.57
N ASN A 176 -4.86 2.50 25.84
CA ASN A 176 -3.56 2.62 25.18
C ASN A 176 -3.42 1.66 23.99
N THR A 177 -3.74 2.10 22.78
CA THR A 177 -3.61 1.26 21.59
C THR A 177 -2.51 1.81 20.69
N ASP A 178 -1.33 1.19 20.83
CA ASP A 178 -0.16 1.38 19.97
C ASP A 178 -0.40 0.68 18.61
N VAL A 179 -1.50 1.02 17.96
CA VAL A 179 -1.89 0.47 16.65
C VAL A 179 -0.74 0.66 15.65
N PRO A 180 -0.55 -0.28 14.70
CA PRO A 180 0.51 -0.15 13.71
C PRO A 180 0.29 1.07 12.82
N MET A 181 1.39 1.69 12.45
CA MET A 181 1.48 2.70 11.41
C MET A 181 2.37 2.15 10.29
N MET A 182 1.98 2.44 9.06
CA MET A 182 2.70 2.06 7.85
C MET A 182 3.17 3.33 7.14
N ILE A 183 4.46 3.41 6.83
CA ILE A 183 5.05 4.53 6.09
C ILE A 183 5.56 3.98 4.77
N ILE A 184 5.00 4.44 3.66
CA ILE A 184 5.44 4.06 2.31
C ILE A 184 6.26 5.22 1.77
N ALA A 185 7.53 5.00 1.46
CA ALA A 185 8.41 5.97 0.82
C ALA A 185 8.95 5.44 -0.50
N VAL A 186 9.21 6.32 -1.46
CA VAL A 186 9.72 5.94 -2.79
C VAL A 186 10.97 6.76 -3.09
N GLY A 187 12.03 6.10 -3.55
CA GLY A 187 13.28 6.76 -3.94
C GLY A 187 14.13 5.88 -4.84
N SER A 188 15.19 6.46 -5.43
CA SER A 188 16.15 5.67 -6.19
C SER A 188 16.88 4.65 -5.30
N GLY A 189 17.35 3.55 -5.89
CA GLY A 189 18.09 2.52 -5.14
C GLY A 189 19.32 3.09 -4.40
N GLU A 190 20.03 4.05 -5.02
CA GLU A 190 21.19 4.72 -4.41
C GLU A 190 20.81 5.53 -3.17
N VAL A 191 19.74 6.33 -3.24
CA VAL A 191 19.27 7.14 -2.11
C VAL A 191 18.76 6.23 -0.99
N ILE A 192 17.96 5.21 -1.32
CA ILE A 192 17.45 4.26 -0.33
C ILE A 192 18.59 3.52 0.36
N SER A 193 19.59 3.03 -0.39
CA SER A 193 20.76 2.35 0.16
C SER A 193 21.49 3.19 1.23
N ARG A 194 21.64 4.50 1.01
CA ARG A 194 22.25 5.42 2.00
C ARG A 194 21.38 5.66 3.23
N VAL A 195 20.06 5.65 3.07
CA VAL A 195 19.11 5.94 4.15
C VAL A 195 18.87 4.76 5.07
N LEU A 196 19.07 3.53 4.58
CA LEU A 196 18.84 2.30 5.34
C LEU A 196 19.59 2.24 6.69
N PRO A 197 20.91 2.53 6.77
CA PRO A 197 21.61 2.58 8.06
C PRO A 197 21.09 3.67 9.00
N GLU A 198 20.70 4.84 8.46
CA GLU A 198 20.13 5.93 9.26
C GLU A 198 18.79 5.49 9.88
N LEU A 199 17.95 4.80 9.12
CA LEU A 199 16.72 4.19 9.63
C LEU A 199 16.98 3.13 10.70
N GLY A 200 17.99 2.28 10.49
CA GLY A 200 18.44 1.30 11.47
C GLY A 200 18.88 1.95 12.78
N GLY A 201 19.55 3.10 12.72
CA GLY A 201 19.97 3.87 13.90
C GLY A 201 18.84 4.64 14.59
N LEU A 202 17.79 5.05 13.86
CA LEU A 202 16.64 5.77 14.42
C LEU A 202 15.66 4.85 15.16
N LEU A 203 15.49 3.63 14.68
CA LEU A 203 14.48 2.70 15.17
C LEU A 203 15.09 1.64 16.10
N ARG A 204 14.44 1.39 17.24
CA ARG A 204 14.92 0.37 18.19
C ARG A 204 14.78 -1.05 17.62
N ASN A 205 13.64 -1.33 16.99
CA ASN A 205 13.32 -2.63 16.39
C ASN A 205 12.75 -2.39 14.98
N PRO A 206 13.60 -2.06 13.99
CA PRO A 206 13.12 -1.73 12.66
C PRO A 206 12.49 -2.97 12.01
N LEU A 207 11.35 -2.74 11.35
CA LEU A 207 10.72 -3.69 10.45
C LEU A 207 10.42 -2.93 9.16
N ILE A 208 11.17 -3.27 8.12
CA ILE A 208 11.19 -2.56 6.85
C ILE A 208 11.03 -3.58 5.72
N THR A 209 10.22 -3.28 4.72
CA THR A 209 10.22 -4.01 3.45
C THR A 209 10.73 -3.14 2.31
N LEU A 210 11.34 -3.80 1.33
CA LEU A 210 11.81 -3.21 0.09
C LEU A 210 11.16 -3.93 -1.08
N GLU A 211 10.52 -3.16 -1.95
CA GLU A 211 9.93 -3.62 -3.20
C GLU A 211 10.49 -2.81 -4.36
N ARG A 212 10.74 -3.48 -5.49
CA ARG A 212 11.11 -2.79 -6.73
C ARG A 212 9.86 -2.15 -7.33
N VAL A 213 9.98 -0.89 -7.74
CA VAL A 213 8.92 -0.16 -8.43
C VAL A 213 9.51 0.69 -9.54
N ARG A 214 8.70 1.00 -10.56
CA ARG A 214 9.01 2.02 -11.56
C ARG A 214 8.33 3.33 -11.17
N VAL A 215 9.06 4.43 -11.21
CA VAL A 215 8.44 5.76 -11.13
C VAL A 215 8.01 6.18 -12.53
N CYS A 216 6.71 6.26 -12.75
CA CYS A 216 6.16 6.63 -14.05
C CYS A 216 6.04 8.14 -14.21
N LYS A 217 5.66 8.84 -13.14
CA LYS A 217 5.40 10.29 -13.19
C LYS A 217 5.73 10.96 -11.87
N ARG A 218 6.23 12.20 -11.91
CA ARG A 218 6.47 13.02 -10.73
C ARG A 218 6.18 14.48 -11.03
N ASP A 219 5.26 15.08 -10.28
CA ASP A 219 4.91 16.51 -10.32
C ASP A 219 4.68 17.03 -11.75
N GLY A 220 3.86 16.29 -12.50
CA GLY A 220 3.53 16.62 -13.89
C GLY A 220 4.49 16.08 -14.94
N GLU A 221 5.74 15.78 -14.57
CA GLU A 221 6.75 15.23 -15.48
C GLU A 221 6.53 13.73 -15.69
N LEU A 222 6.26 13.34 -16.94
CA LEU A 222 6.26 11.94 -17.38
C LEU A 222 7.70 11.45 -17.48
N LEU A 223 8.08 10.50 -16.63
CA LEU A 223 9.42 9.89 -16.61
C LEU A 223 9.43 8.63 -17.47
N GLU A 224 8.48 7.73 -17.23
CA GLU A 224 8.38 6.43 -17.88
C GLU A 224 6.92 5.96 -17.90
N ARG A 225 6.56 5.07 -18.81
CA ARG A 225 5.27 4.35 -18.73
C ARG A 225 5.39 3.14 -17.80
N PRO A 226 4.28 2.59 -17.27
CA PRO A 226 4.30 1.28 -16.62
C PRO A 226 5.03 0.24 -17.47
N HIS A 227 5.71 -0.72 -16.83
CA HIS A 227 6.38 -1.80 -17.56
C HIS A 227 5.39 -2.51 -18.49
N ALA A 228 5.81 -2.69 -19.75
CA ALA A 228 5.09 -3.52 -20.71
C ALA A 228 5.32 -5.00 -20.38
N LEU A 229 4.58 -5.50 -19.39
CA LEU A 229 4.65 -6.90 -18.97
C LEU A 229 3.83 -7.78 -19.91
N PRO A 230 4.28 -9.02 -20.21
CA PRO A 230 3.44 -9.96 -20.93
C PRO A 230 2.22 -10.36 -20.08
N ALA A 231 1.20 -10.94 -20.70
CA ALA A 231 0.01 -11.41 -19.99
C ALA A 231 0.31 -12.53 -18.99
N SER A 232 1.35 -13.34 -19.26
CA SER A 232 1.77 -14.44 -18.39
C SER A 232 3.29 -14.62 -18.39
N ASP A 233 3.82 -15.30 -17.39
CA ASP A 233 5.21 -15.73 -17.35
C ASP A 233 5.50 -16.94 -18.27
N GLU A 234 6.75 -17.41 -18.25
CA GLU A 234 7.22 -18.57 -19.02
C GLU A 234 6.52 -19.89 -18.66
N HIS A 235 5.85 -19.95 -17.51
CA HIS A 235 5.08 -21.09 -17.04
C HIS A 235 3.57 -20.93 -17.27
N GLY A 236 3.15 -19.86 -17.94
CA GLY A 236 1.74 -19.57 -18.22
C GLY A 236 0.97 -19.02 -17.02
N LEU A 237 1.64 -18.60 -15.94
CA LEU A 237 0.98 -17.95 -14.81
C LEU A 237 0.69 -16.49 -15.16
N PRO A 238 -0.53 -15.99 -14.90
CA PRO A 238 -0.90 -14.62 -15.24
C PRO A 238 -0.06 -13.61 -14.45
N LEU A 239 0.44 -12.59 -15.15
CA LEU A 239 1.08 -11.45 -14.53
C LEU A 239 0.04 -10.35 -14.27
N TRP A 240 0.14 -9.74 -13.10
CA TRP A 240 -0.68 -8.59 -12.72
C TRP A 240 0.22 -7.41 -12.47
N GLN A 241 -0.36 -6.21 -12.44
CA GLN A 241 0.38 -4.99 -12.21
C GLN A 241 -0.42 -4.07 -11.29
N ARG A 242 0.29 -3.37 -10.42
CA ARG A 242 -0.25 -2.37 -9.52
C ARG A 242 0.22 -0.99 -9.98
N LEU A 243 -0.72 -0.06 -10.04
CA LEU A 243 -0.47 1.37 -10.22
C LEU A 243 -0.84 2.09 -8.93
N MET A 244 0.10 2.84 -8.36
CA MET A 244 -0.12 3.67 -7.18
C MET A 244 0.06 5.14 -7.52
N LEU A 245 -0.95 5.94 -7.20
CA LEU A 245 -0.95 7.39 -7.37
C LEU A 245 -0.92 8.05 -6.00
N TYR A 246 0.16 8.73 -5.67
CA TYR A 246 0.33 9.51 -4.44
C TYR A 246 0.06 11.00 -4.75
N THR A 247 -0.98 11.55 -4.14
CA THR A 247 -1.40 12.96 -4.29
C THR A 247 -1.68 13.58 -2.93
N SER A 248 -1.97 14.88 -2.89
CA SER A 248 -2.52 15.52 -1.69
C SER A 248 -4.05 15.59 -1.78
N ASP A 249 -4.73 15.53 -0.63
CA ASP A 249 -6.18 15.77 -0.54
C ASP A 249 -6.58 17.19 -0.97
N SER A 250 -5.63 18.13 -1.08
CA SER A 250 -5.85 19.47 -1.63
C SER A 250 -5.62 19.56 -3.14
N ALA A 251 -4.97 18.57 -3.77
CA ALA A 251 -4.67 18.60 -5.21
C ALA A 251 -5.97 18.48 -6.02
N ARG A 252 -6.11 19.31 -7.07
CA ARG A 252 -7.33 19.41 -7.88
C ARG A 252 -7.00 19.27 -9.37
N TYR A 253 -7.91 18.65 -10.10
CA TYR A 253 -8.02 18.70 -11.56
C TYR A 253 -9.41 19.24 -11.90
N ASP A 254 -9.49 20.34 -12.65
CA ASP A 254 -10.76 21.04 -12.96
C ASP A 254 -11.65 21.29 -11.72
N GLY A 255 -11.03 21.72 -10.61
CA GLY A 255 -11.74 21.98 -9.34
C GLY A 255 -12.17 20.74 -8.56
N VAL A 256 -11.92 19.53 -9.06
CA VAL A 256 -12.27 18.26 -8.39
C VAL A 256 -11.01 17.64 -7.76
N PRO A 257 -11.07 17.08 -6.53
CA PRO A 257 -9.94 16.33 -5.96
C PRO A 257 -9.45 15.23 -6.90
N ILE A 258 -8.14 15.16 -7.17
CA ILE A 258 -7.57 14.24 -8.18
C ILE A 258 -8.01 12.79 -7.94
N HIS A 259 -7.91 12.28 -6.70
CA HIS A 259 -8.33 10.92 -6.38
C HIS A 259 -9.81 10.65 -6.76
N ARG A 260 -10.71 11.63 -6.60
CA ARG A 260 -12.12 11.49 -6.99
C ARG A 260 -12.28 11.51 -8.51
N ALA A 261 -11.54 12.36 -9.20
CA ALA A 261 -11.55 12.43 -10.66
C ALA A 261 -11.07 11.10 -11.27
N VAL A 262 -9.97 10.54 -10.74
CA VAL A 262 -9.41 9.24 -11.14
C VAL A 262 -10.44 8.13 -10.93
N ILE A 263 -10.97 7.99 -9.71
CA ILE A 263 -11.98 6.97 -9.39
C ILE A 263 -13.20 7.09 -10.33
N ARG A 264 -13.72 8.29 -10.54
CA ARG A 264 -14.87 8.51 -11.43
C ARG A 264 -14.56 8.09 -12.86
N ARG A 265 -13.39 8.45 -13.39
CA ARG A 265 -13.03 8.20 -14.78
C ARG A 265 -12.72 6.73 -15.04
N LEU A 266 -11.99 6.07 -14.13
CA LEU A 266 -11.78 4.62 -14.17
C LEU A 266 -13.10 3.85 -14.06
N TYR A 267 -13.98 4.27 -13.14
CA TYR A 267 -15.31 3.70 -13.01
C TYR A 267 -16.12 3.83 -14.31
N GLN A 268 -16.17 5.02 -14.92
CA GLN A 268 -16.94 5.26 -16.13
C GLN A 268 -16.46 4.47 -17.35
N ARG A 269 -15.15 4.20 -17.47
CA ARG A 269 -14.57 3.43 -18.58
C ARG A 269 -14.94 1.94 -18.57
N LYS A 270 -15.37 1.39 -17.43
CA LYS A 270 -15.80 -0.02 -17.26
C LYS A 270 -14.75 -1.07 -17.68
N LYS A 271 -13.47 -0.71 -17.70
CA LYS A 271 -12.37 -1.61 -18.04
C LYS A 271 -11.65 -2.18 -16.82
N SER A 272 -11.38 -1.35 -15.81
CA SER A 272 -10.75 -1.83 -14.58
C SER A 272 -11.75 -2.45 -13.62
N ASP A 273 -11.31 -3.53 -12.97
CA ASP A 273 -12.09 -4.29 -11.99
C ASP A 273 -12.23 -3.57 -10.65
N GLY A 274 -11.30 -2.67 -10.32
CA GLY A 274 -11.37 -1.95 -9.06
C GLY A 274 -10.28 -0.92 -8.85
N ALA A 275 -10.57 0.03 -7.98
CA ALA A 275 -9.60 0.98 -7.47
C ALA A 275 -9.91 1.31 -6.01
N THR A 276 -8.88 1.40 -5.18
CA THR A 276 -9.00 1.72 -3.74
C THR A 276 -8.28 3.01 -3.43
N VAL A 277 -8.93 3.92 -2.70
CA VAL A 277 -8.34 5.17 -2.21
C VAL A 277 -8.05 5.03 -0.72
N LEU A 278 -6.80 5.21 -0.34
CA LEU A 278 -6.34 5.31 1.05
C LEU A 278 -5.99 6.75 1.39
N ARG A 279 -6.38 7.19 2.59
CA ARG A 279 -6.05 8.52 3.10
C ARG A 279 -5.03 8.37 4.22
N GLY A 280 -3.86 8.99 4.04
CA GLY A 280 -2.84 9.05 5.07
C GLY A 280 -3.10 10.16 6.09
N ILE A 281 -2.21 10.26 7.08
CA ILE A 281 -2.29 11.26 8.15
C ILE A 281 -1.11 12.23 8.16
N TRP A 282 -0.01 11.87 7.48
CA TRP A 282 1.21 12.64 7.37
C TRP A 282 1.98 12.23 6.12
N GLY A 283 2.77 13.11 5.51
CA GLY A 283 3.60 12.76 4.37
C GLY A 283 4.06 13.95 3.55
N PHE A 284 4.69 13.65 2.42
CA PHE A 284 5.08 14.60 1.39
C PHE A 284 5.19 13.91 0.03
N HIS A 285 5.16 14.71 -1.03
CA HIS A 285 5.54 14.31 -2.39
C HIS A 285 6.05 15.56 -3.12
N GLY A 286 7.04 15.36 -3.99
CA GLY A 286 7.75 16.48 -4.62
C GLY A 286 8.50 17.34 -3.59
N ASP A 287 8.56 18.64 -3.83
CA ASP A 287 9.34 19.58 -3.01
C ASP A 287 8.62 20.05 -1.73
N HIS A 288 7.37 19.62 -1.51
CA HIS A 288 6.59 20.04 -0.35
C HIS A 288 7.17 19.48 0.94
N GLN A 289 7.30 20.31 1.97
CA GLN A 289 7.71 19.83 3.29
C GLN A 289 6.71 18.84 3.88
N PRO A 290 7.15 17.87 4.72
CA PRO A 290 6.25 16.95 5.41
C PRO A 290 5.15 17.66 6.16
N HIS A 291 3.91 17.27 5.88
CA HIS A 291 2.71 17.88 6.45
C HIS A 291 1.66 16.80 6.74
N GLY A 292 0.62 17.17 7.49
CA GLY A 292 -0.46 16.26 7.82
C GLY A 292 -1.61 16.95 8.53
N ASP A 293 -2.52 16.15 9.09
CA ASP A 293 -3.72 16.65 9.74
C ASP A 293 -3.35 17.42 11.02
N LYS A 294 -3.54 18.75 10.99
CA LYS A 294 -3.57 19.59 12.19
C LYS A 294 -5.02 19.67 12.67
N LEU A 295 -5.25 19.47 13.97
CA LEU A 295 -6.58 19.36 14.61
C LEU A 295 -7.55 20.55 14.35
N LEU A 296 -7.07 21.64 13.73
CA LEU A 296 -7.80 22.90 13.51
C LEU A 296 -7.59 23.50 12.10
N SER A 297 -7.09 22.72 11.12
CA SER A 297 -6.87 23.22 9.75
C SER A 297 -8.14 23.07 8.88
N LEU A 298 -8.54 24.16 8.20
CA LEU A 298 -9.62 24.18 7.21
C LEU A 298 -9.30 23.39 5.93
N SER A 299 -8.01 23.25 5.58
CA SER A 299 -7.54 22.42 4.47
C SER A 299 -6.66 21.30 4.99
N ARG A 300 -7.06 20.05 4.72
CA ARG A 300 -6.24 18.87 5.00
C ARG A 300 -5.31 18.67 3.81
N HIS A 301 -4.02 18.86 4.02
CA HIS A 301 -3.03 18.59 2.98
C HIS A 301 -2.58 17.11 3.00
N VAL A 302 -3.27 16.22 3.71
CA VAL A 302 -2.82 14.84 3.89
C VAL A 302 -2.63 14.08 2.57
N PRO A 303 -1.68 13.13 2.52
CA PRO A 303 -1.51 12.30 1.34
C PRO A 303 -2.73 11.42 1.09
N VAL A 304 -3.09 11.27 -0.17
CA VAL A 304 -4.12 10.38 -0.67
C VAL A 304 -3.51 9.48 -1.72
N VAL A 305 -3.64 8.17 -1.52
CA VAL A 305 -3.08 7.15 -2.40
C VAL A 305 -4.20 6.39 -3.08
N THR A 306 -4.27 6.50 -4.41
CA THR A 306 -5.18 5.69 -5.24
C THR A 306 -4.42 4.48 -5.76
N ILE A 307 -4.95 3.28 -5.55
CA ILE A 307 -4.36 2.00 -5.92
C ILE A 307 -5.27 1.35 -6.96
N VAL A 308 -4.71 1.00 -8.11
CA VAL A 308 -5.36 0.20 -9.17
C VAL A 308 -4.54 -1.06 -9.34
N ILE A 309 -5.18 -2.23 -9.36
CA ILE A 309 -4.51 -3.51 -9.57
C ILE A 309 -5.30 -4.24 -10.63
N ASP A 310 -4.62 -4.61 -11.72
CA ASP A 310 -5.26 -5.21 -12.87
C ASP A 310 -4.23 -5.90 -13.77
N THR A 311 -4.68 -6.45 -14.89
CA THR A 311 -3.80 -6.95 -15.95
C THR A 311 -2.92 -5.82 -16.53
N PRO A 312 -1.72 -6.13 -17.06
CA PRO A 312 -0.81 -5.11 -17.60
C PRO A 312 -1.45 -4.20 -18.65
N ASP A 313 -2.30 -4.74 -19.53
CA ASP A 313 -3.00 -3.96 -20.56
C ASP A 313 -3.96 -2.94 -19.94
N ILE A 314 -4.76 -3.36 -18.96
CA ILE A 314 -5.69 -2.45 -18.26
C ILE A 314 -4.93 -1.42 -17.42
N ILE A 315 -3.76 -1.78 -16.87
CA ILE A 315 -2.91 -0.82 -16.16
C ILE A 315 -2.31 0.21 -17.12
N ALA A 316 -1.87 -0.18 -18.32
CA ALA A 316 -1.39 0.77 -19.32
C ALA A 316 -2.48 1.78 -19.72
N GLU A 317 -3.72 1.32 -19.89
CA GLU A 317 -4.87 2.21 -20.17
C GLU A 317 -5.29 3.07 -18.98
N SER A 318 -5.21 2.52 -17.75
CA SER A 318 -5.48 3.25 -16.52
C SER A 318 -4.44 4.33 -16.29
N PHE A 319 -3.20 4.08 -16.69
CA PHE A 319 -2.13 5.06 -16.65
C PHE A 319 -2.41 6.26 -17.55
N ASP A 320 -2.99 6.09 -18.74
CA ASP A 320 -3.36 7.24 -19.59
C ASP A 320 -4.38 8.17 -18.90
N VAL A 321 -5.30 7.61 -18.12
CA VAL A 321 -6.23 8.38 -17.29
C VAL A 321 -5.50 9.11 -16.17
N VAL A 322 -4.58 8.42 -15.50
CA VAL A 322 -3.80 9.00 -14.40
C VAL A 322 -2.89 10.11 -14.92
N ASP A 323 -2.21 9.90 -16.04
CA ASP A 323 -1.30 10.86 -16.67
C ASP A 323 -2.00 12.18 -16.98
N GLU A 324 -3.17 12.13 -17.64
CA GLU A 324 -4.01 13.30 -17.90
C GLU A 324 -4.39 14.04 -16.60
N LEU A 325 -4.83 13.30 -15.58
CA LEU A 325 -5.34 13.90 -14.33
C LEU A 325 -4.26 14.38 -13.37
N THR A 326 -2.99 14.10 -13.66
CA THR A 326 -1.82 14.44 -12.82
C THR A 326 -0.85 15.38 -13.52
N GLY A 327 -1.37 16.23 -14.43
CA GLY A 327 -0.57 17.16 -15.24
C GLY A 327 0.37 18.08 -14.46
N ASP A 328 0.05 18.41 -13.20
CA ASP A 328 0.82 19.35 -12.39
C ASP A 328 1.31 18.78 -11.05
N TYR A 329 0.76 17.65 -10.59
CA TYR A 329 0.98 17.17 -9.21
C TYR A 329 1.00 15.65 -9.11
N GLY A 330 1.78 15.16 -8.15
CA GLY A 330 1.69 13.80 -7.64
C GLY A 330 2.83 12.91 -8.09
N LEU A 331 2.94 11.77 -7.43
CA LEU A 331 3.91 10.72 -7.75
C LEU A 331 3.13 9.50 -8.21
N VAL A 332 3.53 8.92 -9.34
CA VAL A 332 2.90 7.71 -9.90
C VAL A 332 3.94 6.62 -9.99
N THR A 333 3.65 5.47 -9.39
CA THR A 333 4.51 4.28 -9.47
C THR A 333 3.77 3.08 -10.02
N SER A 334 4.51 2.20 -10.67
CA SER A 334 4.01 0.92 -11.15
C SER A 334 4.91 -0.24 -10.72
N GLU A 335 4.32 -1.39 -10.42
CA GLU A 335 5.05 -2.60 -10.03
C GLU A 335 4.27 -3.87 -10.39
N MET A 336 4.99 -4.97 -10.64
CA MET A 336 4.38 -6.26 -10.93
C MET A 336 3.82 -6.89 -9.65
N VAL A 337 2.63 -7.49 -9.76
CA VAL A 337 1.98 -8.28 -8.71
C VAL A 337 1.99 -9.76 -9.17
N PRO A 338 2.74 -10.65 -8.50
CA PRO A 338 2.99 -11.99 -9.01
C PRO A 338 1.85 -12.98 -8.78
N ALA A 339 0.91 -12.67 -7.88
CA ALA A 339 -0.31 -13.43 -7.76
C ALA A 339 -1.45 -12.55 -7.27
N LEU A 340 -2.61 -12.82 -7.84
CA LEU A 340 -3.87 -12.16 -7.54
C LEU A 340 -4.97 -13.23 -7.52
N VAL A 341 -5.80 -13.18 -6.48
CA VAL A 341 -7.00 -14.00 -6.36
C VAL A 341 -8.19 -13.05 -6.26
N SER A 342 -9.16 -13.22 -7.16
CA SER A 342 -10.39 -12.43 -7.23
C SER A 342 -11.58 -13.38 -7.48
N ASP A 343 -12.76 -12.94 -7.08
CA ASP A 343 -14.01 -13.72 -7.14
C ASP A 343 -14.45 -14.13 -8.55
N ASP A 344 -13.96 -13.43 -9.58
CA ASP A 344 -14.38 -13.63 -10.97
C ASP A 344 -13.64 -14.79 -11.67
N GLY A 345 -12.66 -15.41 -10.99
CA GLY A 345 -11.94 -16.58 -11.48
C GLY A 345 -12.30 -17.83 -10.68
N VAL A 346 -12.97 -18.80 -11.31
CA VAL A 346 -12.94 -20.18 -10.84
C VAL A 346 -11.49 -20.67 -10.96
N GLN A 347 -10.69 -20.55 -9.92
CA GLN A 347 -9.43 -21.27 -9.78
C GLN A 347 -9.61 -22.43 -8.81
N SER A 348 -9.29 -23.62 -9.30
CA SER A 348 -9.34 -24.90 -8.61
C SER A 348 -8.57 -24.87 -7.29
N GLY A 349 -9.25 -24.65 -6.17
CA GLY A 349 -8.99 -25.17 -4.81
C GLY A 349 -7.55 -25.22 -4.25
N GLY A 350 -6.57 -24.57 -4.87
CA GLY A 350 -5.15 -24.73 -4.61
C GLY A 350 -4.45 -23.39 -4.36
N ARG A 351 -3.26 -23.46 -3.76
CA ARG A 351 -2.43 -22.29 -3.47
C ARG A 351 -2.10 -21.53 -4.76
N PRO A 352 -2.26 -20.20 -4.81
CA PRO A 352 -1.87 -19.41 -5.95
C PRO A 352 -0.35 -19.49 -6.12
N ASN A 353 0.09 -19.98 -7.28
CA ASN A 353 1.50 -19.95 -7.64
C ASN A 353 1.92 -18.52 -7.96
N LEU A 354 3.10 -18.13 -7.50
CA LEU A 354 3.63 -16.79 -7.75
C LEU A 354 4.35 -16.76 -9.09
N ALA A 355 3.80 -16.01 -10.05
CA ALA A 355 4.42 -15.81 -11.35
C ALA A 355 5.83 -15.22 -11.22
N ARG A 356 6.73 -15.56 -12.14
CA ARG A 356 8.12 -15.08 -12.15
C ARG A 356 8.42 -14.34 -13.45
N TYR A 357 8.83 -13.10 -13.33
CA TYR A 357 9.24 -12.31 -14.49
C TYR A 357 10.31 -11.32 -14.06
N GLU A 358 11.44 -11.32 -14.77
CA GLU A 358 12.48 -10.30 -14.63
C GLU A 358 12.12 -9.16 -15.58
N TYR A 359 11.59 -8.08 -15.01
CA TYR A 359 11.34 -6.80 -15.67
C TYR A 359 12.30 -5.76 -15.14
#